data_AF-A0A2D5DYT2-F1
#
_entry.id   AF-A0A2D5DYT2-F1
#
_cell.length_a   1.000
_cell.length_b   1.000
_cell.length_c   1.000
_cell.angle_alpha   90.00
_cell.angle_beta   90.00
_cell.angle_gamma   90.00
#
_symmetry.space_group_name_H-M   'P 1'
#
loop_
_entity.id
_entity.type
_entity.pdbx_description
1 polymer ?
#
loop_
_entity_poly.entity_id
_entity_poly.type
_entity_poly.pdbx_seq_one_letter_code
_entity_poly.pdbx_strand_id
1 'polypeptide(L)'
;MKRRTFLKKSGLATAGAAVAPVILPSGRLFAASGRRMTDHVVMVAFAGGVRQQESILRRYVDDSQGEPYPGNIMYNLLSGEAPAAKIVYGTGVGGINPIPAILPQSLESIGTTFAEVSALSAGHFVGINSLVQGGTPGGQGLKQRPLQPTLFEYLRRHGGYKATDTWFVGNGIGGSLPLLNHSEHPDYGARYAGNFFAPTVTFIGEGETAFANASVYHPENELDPMRRMKAFLDQQFASDGTGGFGGGLNNTDDEKEHIKQFMQTMYDKVENGTVNLPPVTDNRDTA
;
A
#
# COMPACT_ATOMS: atom_id res chain seq x y z
N MET A 1 44.58 39.37 -6.11
CA MET A 1 43.66 38.56 -5.27
C MET A 1 44.40 38.14 -3.99
N LYS A 2 43.96 38.53 -2.79
CA LYS A 2 44.71 38.31 -1.53
C LYS A 2 44.53 36.88 -1.01
N ARG A 3 45.54 36.02 -1.21
CA ARG A 3 45.55 34.58 -0.84
C ARG A 3 45.10 34.31 0.62
N ARG A 4 45.43 35.20 1.55
CA ARG A 4 45.02 35.10 2.97
C ARG A 4 43.53 35.30 3.22
N THR A 5 42.86 36.09 2.39
CA THR A 5 41.41 36.36 2.51
C THR A 5 40.59 35.25 1.85
N PHE A 6 41.11 34.64 0.79
CA PHE A 6 40.49 33.48 0.13
C PHE A 6 40.51 32.24 1.02
N LEU A 7 41.62 31.95 1.71
CA LEU A 7 41.70 30.83 2.66
C LEU A 7 40.81 31.03 3.89
N LYS A 8 40.70 32.27 4.42
CA LYS A 8 39.76 32.59 5.51
C LYS A 8 38.29 32.43 5.10
N LYS A 9 37.92 32.85 3.89
CA LYS A 9 36.55 32.71 3.38
C LYS A 9 36.22 31.27 2.96
N SER A 10 37.20 30.51 2.47
CA SER A 10 37.03 29.09 2.16
C SER A 10 36.86 28.25 3.44
N GLY A 11 37.66 28.51 4.48
CA GLY A 11 37.56 27.79 5.76
C GLY A 11 36.28 28.09 6.57
N LEU A 12 35.72 29.29 6.46
CA LEU A 12 34.42 29.63 7.06
C LEU A 12 33.22 29.06 6.27
N ALA A 13 33.35 28.89 4.95
CA ALA A 13 32.33 28.24 4.14
C ALA A 13 32.29 26.71 4.36
N THR A 14 33.41 26.07 4.72
CA THR A 14 33.44 24.64 5.06
C THR A 14 32.91 24.35 6.48
N ALA A 15 33.00 25.31 7.40
CA ALA A 15 32.45 25.16 8.76
C ALA A 15 30.92 25.34 8.82
N GLY A 16 30.31 26.06 7.88
CA GLY A 16 28.85 26.22 7.78
C GLY A 16 28.13 25.10 7.02
N ALA A 17 28.85 24.33 6.19
CA ALA A 17 28.30 23.16 5.49
C ALA A 17 28.44 21.85 6.29
N ALA A 18 29.12 21.88 7.44
CA ALA A 18 29.26 20.76 8.37
C ALA A 18 28.11 20.69 9.41
N VAL A 19 27.03 21.45 9.19
CA VAL A 19 25.72 21.18 9.80
C VAL A 19 24.82 20.51 8.75
N ALA A 20 25.36 19.51 8.06
CA ALA A 20 24.55 18.36 7.66
C ALA A 20 24.02 17.72 8.95
N PRO A 21 22.80 17.14 8.97
CA PRO A 21 22.31 16.48 10.16
C PRO A 21 23.18 15.27 10.49
N VAL A 22 24.22 15.50 11.31
CA VAL A 22 24.92 14.48 12.07
C VAL A 22 24.05 14.15 13.28
N ILE A 23 22.88 13.59 12.99
CA ILE A 23 22.23 12.63 13.85
C ILE A 23 21.78 11.57 12.87
N LEU A 24 22.62 10.57 12.65
CA LEU A 24 22.23 9.17 12.52
C LEU A 24 23.50 8.33 12.75
N PRO A 25 23.84 8.01 14.02
CA PRO A 25 24.84 6.99 14.31
C PRO A 25 24.41 5.69 13.62
N SER A 26 25.34 5.12 12.86
CA SER A 26 25.25 3.79 12.29
C SER A 26 24.77 2.77 13.33
N GLY A 27 23.70 2.05 13.00
CA GLY A 27 23.37 0.77 13.62
C GLY A 27 22.29 0.75 14.71
N ARG A 28 21.67 1.87 15.11
CA ARG A 28 20.53 1.87 16.05
C ARG A 28 19.50 2.96 15.74
N LEU A 29 19.07 3.03 14.48
CA LEU A 29 18.10 4.04 14.04
C LEU A 29 16.64 3.75 14.34
N PHE A 30 16.39 2.75 15.17
CA PHE A 30 15.33 2.82 16.14
C PHE A 30 16.00 2.32 17.42
N ALA A 31 16.33 3.22 18.34
CA ALA A 31 16.20 2.80 19.71
C ALA A 31 14.78 2.25 19.80
N ALA A 32 14.62 1.03 20.32
CA ALA A 32 13.32 0.55 20.77
C ALA A 32 12.85 1.40 21.98
N SER A 33 12.87 2.73 21.85
CA SER A 33 12.26 3.67 22.77
C SER A 33 10.76 3.65 22.48
N GLY A 34 10.16 2.56 22.96
CA GLY A 34 8.79 2.18 22.72
C GLY A 34 8.73 0.68 22.89
N ARG A 35 8.06 0.22 23.96
CA ARG A 35 7.67 -1.19 24.01
C ARG A 35 6.86 -1.46 22.74
N ARG A 36 7.24 -2.47 21.96
CA ARG A 36 6.42 -2.94 20.83
C ARG A 36 5.02 -3.24 21.37
N MET A 37 4.04 -2.44 20.97
CA MET A 37 2.65 -2.56 21.46
C MET A 37 1.83 -3.54 20.61
N THR A 38 2.31 -3.89 19.41
CA THR A 38 1.62 -4.80 18.48
C THR A 38 2.62 -5.61 17.67
N ASP A 39 2.24 -6.85 17.34
CA ASP A 39 3.03 -7.71 16.47
C ASP A 39 2.88 -7.36 14.98
N HIS A 40 1.76 -6.74 14.60
CA HIS A 40 1.45 -6.45 13.20
C HIS A 40 0.99 -5.00 13.03
N VAL A 41 1.38 -4.41 11.89
CA VAL A 41 0.96 -3.09 11.45
C VAL A 41 0.37 -3.23 10.06
N VAL A 42 -0.87 -2.76 9.89
CA VAL A 42 -1.56 -2.72 8.60
C VAL A 42 -1.83 -1.27 8.25
N MET A 43 -1.24 -0.80 7.16
CA MET A 43 -1.55 0.51 6.58
C MET A 43 -2.59 0.32 5.48
N VAL A 44 -3.78 0.89 5.66
CA VAL A 44 -4.84 0.88 4.65
C VAL A 44 -4.95 2.27 4.04
N ALA A 45 -4.72 2.36 2.74
CA ALA A 45 -4.90 3.59 1.98
C ALA A 45 -6.18 3.48 1.15
N PHE A 46 -7.13 4.36 1.41
CA PHE A 46 -8.33 4.50 0.59
C PHE A 46 -8.08 5.57 -0.48
N ALA A 47 -8.28 5.20 -1.73
CA ALA A 47 -8.39 6.15 -2.83
C ALA A 47 -9.87 6.27 -3.22
N GLY A 48 -10.27 7.43 -3.74
CA GLY A 48 -11.64 7.63 -4.23
C GLY A 48 -12.34 8.81 -3.58
N GLY A 49 -11.88 10.01 -3.90
CA GLY A 49 -12.68 11.25 -3.87
C GLY A 49 -13.31 11.72 -2.56
N VAL A 50 -13.25 10.96 -1.45
CA VAL A 50 -13.90 11.34 -0.19
C VAL A 50 -13.20 12.56 0.41
N ARG A 51 -13.91 13.67 0.46
CA ARG A 51 -13.41 14.93 0.99
C ARG A 51 -13.57 14.99 2.51
N GLN A 52 -12.81 15.87 3.16
CA GLN A 52 -12.91 16.10 4.59
C GLN A 52 -14.34 16.54 4.99
N GLN A 53 -14.99 17.35 4.14
CA GLN A 53 -16.37 17.79 4.32
C GLN A 53 -17.34 16.61 4.40
N GLU A 54 -17.14 15.62 3.53
CA GLU A 54 -18.02 14.45 3.39
C GLU A 54 -17.82 13.44 4.51
N SER A 55 -16.59 13.28 4.97
CA SER A 55 -16.17 12.33 6.01
C SER A 55 -16.24 12.95 7.41
N ILE A 56 -15.16 13.60 7.85
CA ILE A 56 -14.99 14.13 9.21
C ILE A 56 -16.08 15.14 9.57
N LEU A 57 -16.44 16.04 8.64
CA LEU A 57 -17.46 17.07 8.89
C LEU A 57 -18.90 16.56 8.69
N ARG A 58 -19.09 15.33 8.18
CA ARG A 58 -20.40 14.67 8.04
C ARG A 58 -21.39 15.45 7.15
N ARG A 59 -20.88 16.09 6.11
CA ARG A 59 -21.65 16.93 5.18
C ARG A 59 -21.84 16.29 3.81
N TYR A 60 -21.69 14.98 3.66
CA TYR A 60 -21.85 14.32 2.35
C TYR A 60 -23.23 14.58 1.74
N VAL A 61 -24.30 14.33 2.49
CA VAL A 61 -25.67 14.53 2.02
C VAL A 61 -25.99 16.03 1.85
N ASP A 62 -25.53 16.86 2.79
CA ASP A 62 -25.70 18.33 2.76
C ASP A 62 -25.01 18.99 1.56
N ASP A 63 -23.69 18.86 1.46
CA ASP A 63 -22.91 19.58 0.46
C ASP A 63 -22.85 18.87 -0.88
N SER A 64 -22.71 17.54 -0.88
CA SER A 64 -22.39 16.78 -2.10
C SER A 64 -23.63 16.23 -2.79
N GLN A 65 -24.74 16.07 -2.06
CA GLN A 65 -26.02 15.64 -2.61
C GLN A 65 -27.06 16.77 -2.62
N GLY A 66 -26.75 17.94 -2.06
CA GLY A 66 -27.60 19.14 -2.09
C GLY A 66 -28.84 19.04 -1.22
N GLU A 67 -28.80 18.29 -0.13
CA GLU A 67 -29.97 17.95 0.69
C GLU A 67 -29.69 18.21 2.16
N PRO A 68 -30.56 18.93 2.91
CA PRO A 68 -30.24 19.52 4.20
C PRO A 68 -30.24 18.50 5.37
N TYR A 69 -29.65 17.33 5.17
CA TYR A 69 -29.58 16.22 6.10
C TYR A 69 -28.11 15.84 6.38
N PRO A 70 -27.35 16.65 7.12
CA PRO A 70 -26.01 16.26 7.53
C PRO A 70 -26.06 15.01 8.42
N GLY A 71 -24.97 14.26 8.44
CA GLY A 71 -24.86 13.06 9.25
C GLY A 71 -23.73 12.13 8.83
N ASN A 72 -23.38 11.24 9.74
CA ASN A 72 -22.33 10.26 9.53
C ASN A 72 -22.79 9.19 8.54
N ILE A 73 -22.02 8.96 7.48
CA ILE A 73 -22.25 7.89 6.50
C ILE A 73 -21.19 6.79 6.59
N MET A 74 -20.25 6.90 7.53
CA MET A 74 -19.10 6.00 7.69
C MET A 74 -19.14 5.31 9.06
N TYR A 75 -20.23 4.60 9.36
CA TYR A 75 -20.52 4.05 10.71
C TYR A 75 -19.43 3.17 11.32
N ASN A 76 -18.66 2.46 10.49
CA ASN A 76 -17.54 1.65 10.97
C ASN A 76 -16.29 2.48 11.29
N LEU A 77 -16.13 3.66 10.71
CA LEU A 77 -14.94 4.50 10.88
C LEU A 77 -15.15 5.60 11.91
N LEU A 78 -16.26 6.34 11.80
CA LEU A 78 -16.54 7.53 12.58
C LEU A 78 -17.75 7.32 13.49
N SER A 79 -17.73 7.97 14.64
CA SER A 79 -18.86 8.01 15.58
C SER A 79 -19.88 9.06 15.15
N GLY A 80 -21.06 9.03 15.75
CA GLY A 80 -22.11 10.04 15.56
C GLY A 80 -23.28 9.58 14.69
N GLU A 81 -24.36 10.33 14.79
CA GLU A 81 -25.66 9.99 14.21
C GLU A 81 -25.66 9.96 12.68
N ALA A 82 -26.46 9.06 12.12
CA ALA A 82 -26.77 9.01 10.70
C ALA A 82 -27.57 10.25 10.25
N PRO A 83 -27.56 10.58 8.94
CA PRO A 83 -28.50 11.54 8.38
C PRO A 83 -29.94 11.18 8.74
N ALA A 84 -30.74 12.17 9.13
CA ALA A 84 -32.15 11.97 9.49
C ALA A 84 -33.00 11.52 8.29
N ALA A 85 -32.55 11.77 7.06
CA ALA A 85 -33.17 11.33 5.81
C ALA A 85 -32.11 11.15 4.71
N LYS A 86 -32.51 10.45 3.63
CA LYS A 86 -31.72 10.14 2.42
C LYS A 86 -30.46 9.31 2.67
N ILE A 87 -30.58 8.00 2.44
CA ILE A 87 -29.45 7.07 2.41
C ILE A 87 -29.04 6.91 0.94
N VAL A 88 -27.77 7.16 0.64
CA VAL A 88 -27.20 7.16 -0.73
C VAL A 88 -25.87 6.41 -0.80
N TYR A 89 -25.55 5.66 0.25
CA TYR A 89 -24.29 4.93 0.43
C TYR A 89 -24.54 3.42 0.65
N GLY A 90 -25.69 2.95 0.20
CA GLY A 90 -26.23 1.62 0.45
C GLY A 90 -26.22 0.67 -0.75
N THR A 91 -26.88 -0.46 -0.58
CA THR A 91 -27.28 -1.37 -1.66
C THR A 91 -28.60 -0.90 -2.29
N GLY A 92 -29.02 -1.55 -3.39
CA GLY A 92 -30.25 -1.21 -4.11
C GLY A 92 -30.07 -0.04 -5.09
N VAL A 93 -31.10 0.23 -5.90
CA VAL A 93 -31.07 1.28 -6.92
C VAL A 93 -30.95 2.65 -6.23
N GLY A 94 -29.90 3.41 -6.55
CA GLY A 94 -29.62 4.70 -5.92
C GLY A 94 -29.06 4.63 -4.50
N GLY A 95 -28.62 3.45 -4.04
CA GLY A 95 -27.95 3.29 -2.75
C GLY A 95 -28.86 3.46 -1.53
N ILE A 96 -30.15 3.20 -1.67
CA ILE A 96 -31.19 3.49 -0.65
C ILE A 96 -31.20 2.56 0.56
N ASN A 97 -30.58 1.38 0.48
CA ASN A 97 -30.58 0.41 1.57
C ASN A 97 -29.23 0.44 2.30
N PRO A 98 -29.12 1.02 3.51
CA PRO A 98 -27.84 1.18 4.19
C PRO A 98 -27.05 -0.12 4.29
N ILE A 99 -25.75 -0.07 4.06
CA ILE A 99 -24.87 -1.19 4.39
C ILE A 99 -24.83 -1.27 5.93
N PRO A 100 -25.23 -2.41 6.54
CA PRO A 100 -25.17 -2.56 7.99
C PRO A 100 -23.74 -2.36 8.52
N ALA A 101 -23.60 -1.76 9.71
CA ALA A 101 -22.32 -1.72 10.39
C ALA A 101 -21.83 -3.16 10.65
N ILE A 102 -20.54 -3.39 10.41
CA ILE A 102 -19.88 -4.68 10.63
C ILE A 102 -19.09 -4.70 11.93
N LEU A 103 -18.79 -3.52 12.48
CA LEU A 103 -18.12 -3.36 13.77
C LEU A 103 -19.14 -2.98 14.85
N PRO A 104 -18.98 -3.50 16.09
CA PRO A 104 -19.84 -3.13 17.22
C PRO A 104 -19.59 -1.69 17.72
N GLN A 105 -18.44 -1.11 17.38
CA GLN A 105 -18.04 0.26 17.71
C GLN A 105 -17.18 0.83 16.57
N SER A 106 -17.17 2.16 16.40
CA SER A 106 -16.41 2.84 15.34
C SER A 106 -14.89 2.71 15.55
N LEU A 107 -14.10 2.74 14.47
CA LEU A 107 -12.63 2.79 14.59
C LEU A 107 -12.14 4.03 15.36
N GLU A 108 -12.83 5.16 15.23
CA GLU A 108 -12.57 6.37 16.02
C GLU A 108 -12.65 6.10 17.53
N SER A 109 -13.59 5.26 17.99
CA SER A 109 -13.75 4.97 19.43
C SER A 109 -12.66 4.09 20.03
N ILE A 110 -11.92 3.35 19.20
CA ILE A 110 -10.85 2.43 19.61
C ILE A 110 -9.47 2.86 19.13
N GLY A 111 -9.36 4.07 18.56
CA GLY A 111 -8.16 4.56 17.91
C GLY A 111 -7.93 6.04 18.15
N THR A 112 -7.06 6.62 17.32
CA THR A 112 -6.78 8.06 17.32
C THR A 112 -7.07 8.61 15.93
N THR A 113 -7.99 9.58 15.88
CA THR A 113 -8.36 10.25 14.64
C THR A 113 -7.56 11.55 14.49
N PHE A 114 -6.92 11.72 13.34
CA PHE A 114 -6.31 12.99 12.94
C PHE A 114 -7.25 13.70 11.97
N ALA A 115 -8.06 14.62 12.49
CA ALA A 115 -9.11 15.29 11.72
C ALA A 115 -8.60 16.26 10.65
N GLU A 116 -7.39 16.80 10.84
CA GLU A 116 -6.79 17.84 9.99
C GLU A 116 -5.46 17.34 9.43
N VAL A 117 -5.54 16.53 8.35
CA VAL A 117 -4.37 16.01 7.63
C VAL A 117 -4.47 16.42 6.17
N SER A 118 -3.38 16.96 5.62
CA SER A 118 -3.29 17.32 4.20
C SER A 118 -2.48 16.27 3.44
N ALA A 119 -3.00 15.88 2.27
CA ALA A 119 -2.25 15.06 1.34
C ALA A 119 -1.21 15.91 0.59
N LEU A 120 -0.03 15.35 0.35
CA LEU A 120 0.99 15.98 -0.49
C LEU A 120 0.58 16.09 -1.96
N SER A 121 -0.40 15.27 -2.39
CA SER A 121 -1.01 15.34 -3.71
C SER A 121 -2.43 14.77 -3.67
N ALA A 122 -3.34 15.37 -4.46
CA ALA A 122 -4.69 14.87 -4.69
C ALA A 122 -4.78 13.79 -5.81
N GLY A 123 -3.69 13.57 -6.56
CA GLY A 123 -3.67 12.55 -7.61
C GLY A 123 -3.51 11.15 -7.01
N HIS A 124 -4.24 10.16 -7.54
CA HIS A 124 -4.26 8.80 -6.95
C HIS A 124 -2.85 8.19 -6.84
N PHE A 125 -2.11 8.13 -7.95
CA PHE A 125 -0.77 7.55 -7.96
C PHE A 125 0.21 8.38 -7.12
N VAL A 126 0.23 9.69 -7.30
CA VAL A 126 1.18 10.59 -6.63
C VAL A 126 0.91 10.63 -5.12
N GLY A 127 -0.36 10.59 -4.70
CA GLY A 127 -0.77 10.51 -3.30
C GLY A 127 -0.30 9.21 -2.66
N ILE A 128 -0.57 8.04 -3.27
CA ILE A 128 -0.11 6.75 -2.74
C ILE A 128 1.43 6.69 -2.71
N ASN A 129 2.10 7.14 -3.78
CA ASN A 129 3.56 7.22 -3.83
C ASN A 129 4.11 8.07 -2.66
N SER A 130 3.48 9.22 -2.40
CA SER A 130 3.83 10.08 -1.25
C SER A 130 3.66 9.38 0.09
N LEU A 131 2.59 8.60 0.26
CA LEU A 131 2.33 7.82 1.48
C LEU A 131 3.39 6.73 1.71
N VAL A 132 3.82 6.03 0.66
CA VAL A 132 4.80 4.94 0.81
C VAL A 132 6.24 5.43 0.97
N GLN A 133 6.62 6.56 0.37
CA GLN A 133 7.99 7.08 0.43
C GLN A 133 8.19 8.22 1.45
N GLY A 134 7.10 8.75 2.03
CA GLY A 134 7.15 9.80 3.06
C GLY A 134 7.58 11.18 2.54
N GLY A 135 7.46 11.46 1.25
CA GLY A 135 7.90 12.72 0.64
C GLY A 135 7.22 13.03 -0.68
N THR A 136 7.32 14.29 -1.11
CA THR A 136 6.78 14.75 -2.40
C THR A 136 7.53 14.10 -3.56
N PRO A 137 6.85 13.36 -4.46
CA PRO A 137 7.46 12.83 -5.67
C PRO A 137 7.85 14.00 -6.57
N GLY A 138 9.13 14.40 -6.59
CA GLY A 138 9.63 15.57 -7.30
C GLY A 138 9.52 15.45 -8.83
N GLY A 139 8.33 15.63 -9.40
CA GLY A 139 8.08 15.52 -10.85
C GLY A 139 8.13 14.10 -11.40
N GLN A 140 8.04 13.08 -10.54
CA GLN A 140 8.10 11.67 -10.92
C GLN A 140 6.92 11.30 -11.83
N GLY A 141 7.23 10.62 -12.94
CA GLY A 141 6.21 10.20 -13.91
C GLY A 141 5.32 9.06 -13.39
N LEU A 142 4.12 8.92 -13.97
CA LEU A 142 3.13 7.89 -13.62
C LEU A 142 3.60 6.44 -13.81
N LYS A 143 4.80 6.18 -14.33
CA LYS A 143 5.36 4.83 -14.61
C LYS A 143 6.80 4.67 -14.11
N GLN A 144 7.17 5.39 -13.07
CA GLN A 144 8.50 5.33 -12.47
C GLN A 144 8.39 4.86 -11.03
N ARG A 145 9.40 4.12 -10.56
CA ARG A 145 9.50 3.73 -9.16
C ARG A 145 9.77 4.95 -8.29
N PRO A 146 9.36 4.92 -7.00
CA PRO A 146 9.74 5.94 -6.02
C PRO A 146 11.24 6.26 -6.10
N LEU A 147 11.61 7.53 -6.04
CA LEU A 147 13.03 7.93 -6.00
C LEU A 147 13.59 7.87 -4.58
N GLN A 148 12.72 7.94 -3.57
CA GLN A 148 13.08 7.83 -2.17
C GLN A 148 12.70 6.45 -1.63
N PRO A 149 13.43 5.93 -0.63
CA PRO A 149 13.15 4.62 -0.05
C PRO A 149 11.73 4.56 0.50
N THR A 150 11.05 3.47 0.18
CA THR A 150 9.71 3.17 0.69
C THR A 150 9.76 2.71 2.15
N LEU A 151 8.62 2.81 2.81
CA LEU A 151 8.30 2.18 4.09
C LEU A 151 8.83 0.74 4.17
N PHE A 152 8.61 -0.07 3.13
CA PHE A 152 9.04 -1.48 3.11
C PHE A 152 10.55 -1.61 3.21
N GLU A 153 11.27 -0.76 2.46
CA GLU A 153 12.72 -0.76 2.44
C GLU A 153 13.31 -0.31 3.78
N TYR A 154 12.69 0.66 4.45
CA TYR A 154 13.07 1.05 5.81
C TYR A 154 12.86 -0.09 6.81
N LEU A 155 11.70 -0.76 6.76
CA LEU A 155 11.40 -1.90 7.63
C LEU A 155 12.40 -3.04 7.42
N ARG A 156 12.60 -3.48 6.18
CA ARG A 156 13.50 -4.61 5.90
C ARG A 156 14.96 -4.29 6.19
N ARG A 157 15.44 -3.09 5.82
CA ARG A 157 16.85 -2.72 6.00
C ARG A 157 17.21 -2.40 7.45
N HIS A 158 16.38 -1.62 8.13
CA HIS A 158 16.72 -1.07 9.45
C HIS A 158 15.92 -1.71 10.59
N GLY A 159 14.71 -2.18 10.32
CA GLY A 159 13.91 -2.96 11.27
C GLY A 159 14.30 -4.45 11.31
N GLY A 160 15.05 -4.94 10.32
CA GLY A 160 15.48 -6.34 10.25
C GLY A 160 14.35 -7.32 9.92
N TYR A 161 13.22 -6.81 9.41
CA TYR A 161 12.08 -7.63 9.02
C TYR A 161 12.40 -8.49 7.80
N LYS A 162 11.87 -9.71 7.79
CA LYS A 162 12.03 -10.59 6.65
C LYS A 162 11.16 -10.12 5.49
N ALA A 163 11.42 -10.64 4.30
CA ALA A 163 10.59 -10.34 3.14
C ALA A 163 9.13 -10.74 3.39
N THR A 164 8.91 -11.92 3.97
CA THR A 164 7.57 -12.44 4.32
C THR A 164 6.85 -11.69 5.42
N ASP A 165 7.53 -10.79 6.13
CA ASP A 165 6.91 -9.91 7.13
C ASP A 165 6.42 -8.58 6.51
N THR A 166 6.73 -8.32 5.24
CA THR A 166 6.46 -7.03 4.57
C THR A 166 5.73 -7.23 3.25
N TRP A 167 4.49 -6.76 3.19
CA TRP A 167 3.61 -6.95 2.04
C TRP A 167 3.04 -5.63 1.56
N PHE A 168 2.94 -5.49 0.24
CA PHE A 168 2.20 -4.44 -0.42
C PHE A 168 1.04 -5.05 -1.21
N VAL A 169 -0.18 -4.79 -0.74
CA VAL A 169 -1.39 -5.38 -1.33
C VAL A 169 -2.09 -4.34 -2.19
N GLY A 170 -2.17 -4.59 -3.49
CA GLY A 170 -2.86 -3.75 -4.47
C GLY A 170 -4.23 -4.30 -4.86
N ASN A 171 -5.10 -3.45 -5.40
CA ASN A 171 -6.39 -3.85 -5.99
C ASN A 171 -6.26 -4.33 -7.45
N GLY A 172 -5.06 -4.27 -8.02
CA GLY A 172 -4.77 -4.66 -9.38
C GLY A 172 -3.29 -4.48 -9.73
N ILE A 173 -2.95 -4.85 -10.95
CA ILE A 173 -1.59 -4.81 -11.52
C ILE A 173 -1.36 -3.61 -12.45
N GLY A 174 -2.42 -2.86 -12.76
CA GLY A 174 -2.36 -1.69 -13.62
C GLY A 174 -1.86 -0.42 -12.91
N GLY A 175 -1.73 0.66 -13.68
CA GLY A 175 -1.57 2.00 -13.11
C GLY A 175 -0.31 2.20 -12.25
N SER A 176 0.76 1.47 -12.53
CA SER A 176 2.06 1.57 -11.85
C SER A 176 2.04 1.29 -10.36
N LEU A 177 0.93 0.80 -9.82
CA LEU A 177 0.84 0.36 -8.43
C LEU A 177 1.93 -0.66 -8.10
N PRO A 178 2.20 -1.71 -8.90
CA PRO A 178 3.26 -2.68 -8.58
C PRO A 178 4.65 -2.06 -8.42
N LEU A 179 4.90 -0.87 -9.00
CA LEU A 179 6.18 -0.18 -8.91
C LEU A 179 6.46 0.39 -7.51
N LEU A 180 5.44 0.56 -6.67
CA LEU A 180 5.55 1.18 -5.35
C LEU A 180 6.08 0.22 -4.27
N ASN A 181 6.38 -1.03 -4.61
CA ASN A 181 6.90 -2.01 -3.67
C ASN A 181 8.38 -1.77 -3.28
N HIS A 182 9.11 -0.95 -4.04
CA HIS A 182 10.43 -0.44 -3.71
C HIS A 182 10.85 0.75 -4.59
N SER A 183 11.85 1.48 -4.12
CA SER A 183 12.45 2.64 -4.77
C SER A 183 13.56 2.29 -5.77
N GLU A 184 13.97 3.27 -6.58
CA GLU A 184 15.20 3.24 -7.39
C GLU A 184 16.43 3.75 -6.63
N HIS A 185 16.34 3.92 -5.30
CA HIS A 185 17.44 4.49 -4.52
C HIS A 185 18.65 3.53 -4.49
N PRO A 186 19.89 3.98 -4.82
CA PRO A 186 21.07 3.11 -4.94
C PRO A 186 21.40 2.27 -3.69
N ASP A 187 21.23 2.86 -2.50
CA ASP A 187 21.48 2.16 -1.24
C ASP A 187 20.33 1.24 -0.80
N TYR A 188 19.17 1.32 -1.45
CA TYR A 188 17.98 0.53 -1.16
C TYR A 188 17.57 -0.27 -2.41
N GLY A 189 16.30 -0.27 -2.74
CA GLY A 189 15.70 -0.93 -3.90
C GLY A 189 15.22 -2.35 -3.62
N ALA A 190 15.10 -3.09 -4.72
CA ALA A 190 14.68 -4.48 -4.83
C ALA A 190 15.01 -5.39 -3.64
N ARG A 191 16.26 -5.32 -3.17
CA ARG A 191 16.79 -6.14 -2.06
C ARG A 191 16.02 -5.99 -0.75
N TYR A 192 15.33 -4.88 -0.56
CA TYR A 192 14.51 -4.56 0.61
C TYR A 192 13.06 -4.25 0.21
N ALA A 193 12.62 -4.70 -0.97
CA ALA A 193 11.25 -4.48 -1.43
C ALA A 193 10.21 -5.24 -0.59
N GLY A 194 8.99 -4.71 -0.54
CA GLY A 194 7.83 -5.44 -0.05
C GLY A 194 7.38 -6.50 -1.06
N ASN A 195 6.88 -7.63 -0.58
CA ASN A 195 6.21 -8.61 -1.44
C ASN A 195 4.92 -7.98 -1.98
N PHE A 196 4.84 -7.77 -3.29
CA PHE A 196 3.64 -7.24 -3.91
C PHE A 196 2.64 -8.35 -4.22
N PHE A 197 1.36 -8.08 -3.93
CA PHE A 197 0.29 -9.01 -4.23
C PHE A 197 -1.00 -8.27 -4.64
N ALA A 198 -1.71 -8.77 -5.66
CA ALA A 198 -3.01 -8.24 -6.08
C ALA A 198 -4.07 -9.35 -6.02
N PRO A 199 -4.89 -9.43 -4.96
CA PRO A 199 -5.80 -10.57 -4.72
C PRO A 199 -6.81 -10.80 -5.84
N THR A 200 -7.40 -9.72 -6.37
CA THR A 200 -8.42 -9.75 -7.42
C THR A 200 -7.89 -10.19 -8.78
N VAL A 201 -6.57 -10.14 -8.97
CA VAL A 201 -5.89 -10.62 -10.18
C VAL A 201 -5.34 -12.02 -9.96
N THR A 202 -4.87 -12.31 -8.75
CA THR A 202 -4.20 -13.58 -8.46
C THR A 202 -5.20 -14.69 -8.19
N PHE A 203 -6.23 -14.44 -7.38
CA PHE A 203 -7.19 -15.46 -6.97
C PHE A 203 -8.49 -15.47 -7.80
N ILE A 204 -8.67 -14.48 -8.67
CA ILE A 204 -9.87 -14.29 -9.50
C ILE A 204 -9.42 -13.92 -10.91
N GLY A 205 -10.11 -14.40 -11.96
CA GLY A 205 -9.86 -13.99 -13.34
C GLY A 205 -8.60 -14.62 -13.95
N GLU A 206 -7.66 -13.81 -14.46
CA GLU A 206 -6.45 -14.31 -15.13
C GLU A 206 -5.63 -15.25 -14.22
N GLY A 207 -5.52 -14.92 -12.93
CA GLY A 207 -4.81 -15.75 -11.97
C GLY A 207 -5.51 -17.07 -11.65
N GLU A 208 -6.83 -17.13 -11.70
CA GLU A 208 -7.55 -18.41 -11.58
C GLU A 208 -7.13 -19.37 -12.70
N THR A 209 -7.09 -18.90 -13.95
CA THR A 209 -6.67 -19.72 -15.09
C THR A 209 -5.20 -20.12 -15.06
N ALA A 210 -4.34 -19.27 -14.48
CA ALA A 210 -2.90 -19.52 -14.41
C ALA A 210 -2.50 -20.38 -13.20
N PHE A 211 -3.18 -20.26 -12.05
CA PHE A 211 -2.73 -20.79 -10.76
C PHE A 211 -3.70 -21.79 -10.10
N ALA A 212 -5.02 -21.72 -10.35
CA ALA A 212 -5.98 -22.61 -9.68
C ALA A 212 -5.78 -24.09 -10.09
N ASN A 213 -5.17 -24.32 -11.26
CA ASN A 213 -4.87 -25.65 -11.79
C ASN A 213 -3.40 -26.07 -11.56
N ALA A 214 -2.73 -25.50 -10.55
CA ALA A 214 -1.36 -25.87 -10.18
C ALA A 214 -1.32 -27.30 -9.62
N SER A 215 -1.32 -28.26 -10.54
CA SER A 215 -1.08 -29.67 -10.26
C SER A 215 0.31 -29.87 -9.67
N VAL A 216 0.51 -30.96 -8.92
CA VAL A 216 1.85 -31.36 -8.47
C VAL A 216 2.66 -31.78 -9.69
N TYR A 217 3.42 -30.84 -10.24
CA TYR A 217 4.20 -31.06 -11.45
C TYR A 217 5.46 -31.88 -11.15
N HIS A 218 5.62 -33.02 -11.84
CA HIS A 218 6.85 -33.81 -11.72
C HIS A 218 8.02 -33.01 -12.36
N PRO A 219 9.20 -32.91 -11.71
CA PRO A 219 10.29 -32.01 -12.10
C PRO A 219 10.81 -32.16 -13.55
N GLU A 220 10.49 -33.28 -14.18
CA GLU A 220 11.11 -33.72 -15.43
C GLU A 220 10.20 -33.52 -16.65
N ASN A 221 8.87 -33.43 -16.48
CA ASN A 221 7.91 -33.50 -17.59
C ASN A 221 6.93 -32.31 -17.70
N GLU A 222 6.82 -31.45 -16.68
CA GLU A 222 5.74 -30.44 -16.62
C GLU A 222 6.26 -29.03 -16.24
N LEU A 223 7.48 -28.71 -16.70
CA LEU A 223 8.11 -27.41 -16.46
C LEU A 223 7.49 -26.26 -17.25
N ASP A 224 6.72 -26.53 -18.31
CA ASP A 224 6.17 -25.48 -19.18
C ASP A 224 5.08 -24.63 -18.52
N PRO A 225 4.10 -25.21 -17.77
CA PRO A 225 3.21 -24.44 -16.90
C PRO A 225 3.96 -23.61 -15.86
N MET A 226 5.00 -24.17 -15.22
CA MET A 226 5.84 -23.44 -14.28
C MET A 226 6.64 -22.31 -14.94
N ARG A 227 7.08 -22.49 -16.19
CA ARG A 227 7.76 -21.44 -16.97
C ARG A 227 6.78 -20.37 -17.44
N ARG A 228 5.53 -20.72 -17.80
CA ARG A 228 4.46 -19.76 -18.06
C ARG A 228 4.08 -18.98 -16.82
N MET A 229 4.08 -19.65 -15.66
CA MET A 229 3.88 -19.04 -14.36
C MET A 229 4.99 -18.05 -14.02
N LYS A 230 6.25 -18.51 -14.11
CA LYS A 230 7.42 -17.66 -13.96
C LYS A 230 7.39 -16.51 -14.97
N ALA A 231 7.03 -16.75 -16.22
CA ALA A 231 6.95 -15.72 -17.25
C ALA A 231 5.79 -14.75 -17.01
N PHE A 232 4.64 -15.18 -16.50
CA PHE A 232 3.54 -14.30 -16.10
C PHE A 232 3.96 -13.43 -14.93
N LEU A 233 4.57 -14.00 -13.89
CA LEU A 233 5.16 -13.23 -12.80
C LEU A 233 6.22 -12.26 -13.34
N ASP A 234 7.19 -12.74 -14.14
CA ASP A 234 8.24 -11.91 -14.74
C ASP A 234 7.69 -10.84 -15.71
N GLN A 235 6.54 -11.06 -16.37
CA GLN A 235 5.87 -10.09 -17.25
C GLN A 235 5.02 -9.08 -16.48
N GLN A 236 4.34 -9.51 -15.42
CA GLN A 236 3.70 -8.61 -14.45
C GLN A 236 4.75 -7.76 -13.72
N PHE A 237 5.96 -8.31 -13.54
CA PHE A 237 7.14 -7.67 -12.98
C PHE A 237 8.18 -7.33 -14.06
N ALA A 238 7.77 -6.81 -15.23
CA ALA A 238 8.65 -6.43 -16.34
C ALA A 238 9.60 -5.24 -16.05
N SER A 239 10.18 -5.18 -14.86
CA SER A 239 11.46 -4.54 -14.58
C SER A 239 12.46 -5.65 -14.20
N ASP A 240 13.41 -5.90 -15.11
CA ASP A 240 14.81 -6.31 -14.89
C ASP A 240 15.15 -7.50 -13.97
N GLY A 241 14.20 -8.29 -13.48
CA GLY A 241 14.48 -9.38 -12.55
C GLY A 241 14.86 -8.90 -11.13
N THR A 242 14.80 -7.60 -10.86
CA THR A 242 15.05 -7.06 -9.52
C THR A 242 13.75 -6.95 -8.70
N GLY A 243 12.57 -6.97 -9.32
CA GLY A 243 11.34 -6.51 -8.64
C GLY A 243 10.33 -7.53 -8.11
N GLY A 244 10.45 -8.83 -8.39
CA GLY A 244 9.46 -9.83 -7.97
C GLY A 244 9.86 -11.25 -8.35
N PHE A 245 9.73 -12.20 -7.42
CA PHE A 245 10.05 -13.65 -7.41
C PHE A 245 11.34 -14.19 -8.09
N GLY A 246 11.95 -13.47 -9.03
CA GLY A 246 13.06 -13.89 -9.89
C GLY A 246 14.45 -13.37 -9.51
N GLY A 247 14.69 -12.96 -8.26
CA GLY A 247 16.08 -12.77 -7.77
C GLY A 247 16.39 -11.50 -6.97
N GLY A 248 15.46 -10.55 -6.83
CA GLY A 248 15.71 -9.33 -6.05
C GLY A 248 15.19 -9.33 -4.61
N LEU A 249 14.10 -10.06 -4.31
CA LEU A 249 13.43 -10.01 -3.01
C LEU A 249 14.15 -10.73 -1.87
N ASN A 250 15.06 -11.66 -2.20
CA ASN A 250 15.79 -12.51 -1.26
C ASN A 250 14.91 -13.30 -0.27
N ASN A 251 13.74 -13.80 -0.71
CA ASN A 251 12.97 -14.79 0.08
C ASN A 251 13.81 -16.07 0.24
N THR A 252 13.95 -16.57 1.46
CA THR A 252 14.51 -17.89 1.77
C THR A 252 13.62 -19.02 1.22
N ASP A 253 14.13 -20.24 1.16
CA ASP A 253 13.34 -21.37 0.63
C ASP A 253 12.14 -21.72 1.54
N ASP A 254 12.31 -21.64 2.86
CA ASP A 254 11.22 -21.80 3.83
C ASP A 254 10.13 -20.72 3.62
N GLU A 255 10.54 -19.48 3.38
CA GLU A 255 9.61 -18.38 3.09
C GLU A 255 8.81 -18.62 1.80
N LYS A 256 9.46 -19.15 0.76
CA LYS A 256 8.76 -19.50 -0.49
C LYS A 256 7.73 -20.60 -0.25
N GLU A 257 8.04 -21.60 0.58
CA GLU A 257 7.11 -22.68 0.91
C GLU A 257 5.90 -22.18 1.71
N HIS A 258 6.12 -21.28 2.69
CA HIS A 258 5.00 -20.64 3.40
C HIS A 258 4.09 -19.84 2.48
N ILE A 259 4.67 -19.08 1.55
CA ILE A 259 3.89 -18.33 0.55
C ILE A 259 3.07 -19.29 -0.29
N LYS A 260 3.65 -20.41 -0.73
CA LYS A 260 2.95 -21.42 -1.53
C LYS A 260 1.76 -22.04 -0.77
N GLN A 261 1.96 -22.42 0.49
CA GLN A 261 0.89 -22.97 1.34
C GLN A 261 -0.25 -21.96 1.56
N PHE A 262 0.10 -20.68 1.75
CA PHE A 262 -0.89 -19.61 1.82
C PHE A 262 -1.69 -19.50 0.52
N MET A 263 -1.03 -19.52 -0.64
CA MET A 263 -1.72 -19.46 -1.94
C MET A 263 -2.69 -20.63 -2.11
N GLN A 264 -2.27 -21.86 -1.81
CA GLN A 264 -3.12 -23.06 -1.86
C GLN A 264 -4.37 -22.88 -0.99
N THR A 265 -4.17 -22.49 0.27
CA THR A 265 -5.26 -22.25 1.23
C THR A 265 -6.25 -21.20 0.70
N MET A 266 -5.77 -20.16 0.04
CA MET A 266 -6.63 -19.10 -0.51
C MET A 266 -7.42 -19.55 -1.74
N TYR A 267 -6.83 -20.36 -2.63
CA TYR A 267 -7.58 -20.97 -3.75
C TYR A 267 -8.69 -21.88 -3.22
N ASP A 268 -8.38 -22.75 -2.25
CA ASP A 268 -9.39 -23.62 -1.63
C ASP A 268 -10.54 -22.79 -1.03
N LYS A 269 -10.22 -21.67 -0.38
CA LYS A 269 -11.24 -20.78 0.20
C LYS A 269 -12.11 -20.11 -0.86
N VAL A 270 -11.52 -19.69 -1.97
CA VAL A 270 -12.24 -19.08 -3.10
C VAL A 270 -13.16 -20.10 -3.76
N GLU A 271 -12.65 -21.30 -4.06
CA GLU A 271 -13.43 -22.40 -4.65
C GLU A 271 -14.62 -22.77 -3.76
N ASN A 272 -14.40 -22.84 -2.45
CA ASN A 272 -15.46 -23.16 -1.48
C ASN A 272 -16.36 -21.96 -1.13
N GLY A 273 -16.16 -20.78 -1.74
CA GLY A 273 -16.99 -19.59 -1.47
C GLY A 273 -16.91 -19.08 -0.03
N THR A 274 -15.79 -19.32 0.67
CA THR A 274 -15.61 -18.98 2.09
C THR A 274 -14.86 -17.66 2.31
N VAL A 275 -14.53 -16.94 1.24
CA VAL A 275 -13.93 -15.61 1.31
C VAL A 275 -15.01 -14.54 1.50
N ASN A 276 -14.89 -13.75 2.55
CA ASN A 276 -15.76 -12.59 2.75
C ASN A 276 -15.47 -11.54 1.68
N LEU A 277 -16.49 -11.17 0.90
CA LEU A 277 -16.42 -10.12 -0.10
C LEU A 277 -17.20 -8.88 0.37
N PRO A 278 -16.84 -7.68 -0.10
CA PRO A 278 -17.66 -6.50 0.12
C PRO A 278 -19.09 -6.74 -0.37
N PRO A 279 -20.12 -6.22 0.34
CA PRO A 279 -21.52 -6.41 -0.04
C PRO A 279 -21.88 -5.73 -1.37
N VAL A 280 -21.01 -4.85 -1.87
CA VAL A 280 -21.13 -4.17 -3.17
C VAL A 280 -19.75 -4.13 -3.80
N THR A 281 -19.64 -4.58 -5.06
CA THR A 281 -18.39 -4.59 -5.84
C THR A 281 -18.38 -3.54 -6.96
N ASP A 282 -19.48 -2.81 -7.15
CA ASP A 282 -19.67 -1.78 -8.16
C ASP A 282 -20.70 -0.76 -7.63
N ASN A 283 -20.36 0.53 -7.63
CA ASN A 283 -21.28 1.58 -7.21
C ASN A 283 -22.24 2.02 -8.34
N ARG A 284 -22.08 1.46 -9.56
CA ARG A 284 -22.86 1.83 -10.75
C ARG A 284 -22.96 3.34 -10.93
N ASP A 285 -21.87 4.06 -10.71
CA ASP A 285 -21.74 5.44 -11.17
C ASP A 285 -21.76 5.42 -12.71
N THR A 286 -22.96 5.34 -13.28
CA THR A 286 -23.21 5.68 -14.67
C THR A 286 -22.95 7.17 -14.80
N ALA A 287 -21.89 7.52 -15.53
CA ALA A 287 -21.71 8.85 -16.09
C ALA A 287 -22.93 9.27 -16.92
#